data_AF-A0A8S3X323-F1
#
_entry.id   AF-A0A8S3X323-F1
#
_cell.length_a   1.000
_cell.length_b   1.000
_cell.length_c   1.000
_cell.angle_alpha   90.00
_cell.angle_beta   90.00
_cell.angle_gamma   90.00
#
_symmetry.space_group_name_H-M   'P 1'
#
loop_
_entity.id
_entity.type
_entity.pdbx_description
1 polymer ?
#
loop_
_entity_poly.entity_id
_entity_poly.type
_entity_poly.pdbx_seq_one_letter_code
_entity_poly.pdbx_strand_id
1 'polypeptide(L)'
;MNTSQKCAGCKNSLQKEYLQCAACKSKYDMECANISHKSLNLMERKDKWKCPSCVCIQPKKGNVNTPVCSTATIIGRITEQETNICTKPHDLTYDDNNVTQRAKISRPSSSSEQSSPVGENSGYSNIPYSAMLDDLKLFIKELLHT
;
A
#
# COMPACT_ATOMS: atom_id res chain seq x y z
N MET A 1 -30.88 -23.40 -10.86
CA MET A 1 -30.87 -22.07 -10.19
C MET A 1 -29.61 -21.33 -10.62
N ASN A 2 -29.72 -20.33 -11.49
CA ASN A 2 -28.56 -19.53 -11.90
C ASN A 2 -28.25 -18.52 -10.80
N THR A 3 -27.31 -18.85 -9.93
CA THR A 3 -26.79 -17.90 -8.94
C THR A 3 -25.90 -16.90 -9.65
N SER A 4 -26.37 -15.67 -9.84
CA SER A 4 -25.54 -14.57 -10.31
C SER A 4 -24.31 -14.44 -9.40
N GLN A 5 -23.12 -14.63 -9.98
CA GLN A 5 -21.89 -14.55 -9.20
C GLN A 5 -21.63 -13.10 -8.81
N LYS A 6 -21.15 -12.87 -7.58
CA LYS A 6 -20.94 -11.53 -7.03
C LYS A 6 -19.46 -11.22 -6.85
N CYS A 7 -19.09 -9.96 -7.07
CA CYS A 7 -17.76 -9.46 -6.83
C CYS A 7 -17.43 -9.50 -5.34
N ALA A 8 -16.27 -10.02 -4.97
CA ALA A 8 -15.86 -10.07 -3.57
C ALA A 8 -15.55 -8.67 -2.99
N GLY A 9 -15.17 -7.71 -3.84
CA GLY A 9 -14.89 -6.32 -3.48
C GLY A 9 -16.16 -5.49 -3.26
N CYS A 10 -16.90 -5.19 -4.33
CA CYS A 10 -18.08 -4.32 -4.28
C CYS A 10 -19.41 -5.04 -4.02
N LYS A 11 -19.44 -6.38 -3.95
CA LYS A 11 -20.65 -7.22 -3.77
C LYS A 11 -21.71 -7.10 -4.88
N ASN A 12 -21.45 -6.32 -5.93
CA ASN A 12 -22.29 -6.24 -7.12
C ASN A 12 -22.23 -7.52 -7.94
N SER A 13 -23.18 -7.69 -8.86
CA SER A 13 -23.18 -8.79 -9.83
C SER A 13 -21.99 -8.67 -10.76
N LEU A 14 -21.24 -9.76 -10.92
CA LEU A 14 -20.06 -9.80 -11.78
C LEU A 14 -20.46 -9.63 -13.25
N GLN A 15 -19.64 -8.90 -13.97
CA GLN A 15 -19.71 -8.86 -15.43
C GLN A 15 -19.12 -10.13 -16.07
N LYS A 16 -19.22 -10.22 -17.40
CA LYS A 16 -18.67 -11.35 -18.18
C LYS A 16 -17.14 -11.45 -18.04
N GLU A 17 -16.47 -10.32 -17.92
CA GLU A 17 -15.02 -10.22 -17.71
C GLU A 17 -14.72 -9.96 -16.23
N TYR A 18 -14.07 -10.92 -15.60
CA TYR A 18 -13.68 -10.85 -14.19
C TYR A 18 -12.32 -11.52 -13.99
N LEU A 19 -11.70 -11.23 -12.85
CA LEU A 19 -10.48 -11.90 -12.41
C LEU A 19 -10.75 -12.76 -11.19
N GLN A 20 -10.05 -13.90 -11.11
CA GLN A 20 -10.11 -14.79 -9.96
C GLN A 20 -8.78 -14.76 -9.23
N CYS A 21 -8.82 -14.50 -7.93
CA CYS A 21 -7.61 -14.49 -7.11
C CYS A 21 -7.02 -15.90 -7.00
N ALA A 22 -5.73 -16.04 -7.29
CA ALA A 22 -5.01 -17.30 -7.19
C ALA A 22 -5.00 -17.87 -5.75
N ALA A 23 -5.01 -16.98 -4.75
CA ALA A 23 -4.90 -17.34 -3.33
C ALA A 23 -6.27 -17.68 -2.69
N CYS A 24 -7.21 -16.73 -2.65
CA CYS A 24 -8.50 -16.92 -1.98
C CYS A 24 -9.62 -17.45 -2.90
N LYS A 25 -9.35 -17.60 -4.20
CA LYS A 25 -10.31 -18.07 -5.23
C LYS A 25 -11.55 -17.18 -5.43
N SER A 26 -11.66 -16.07 -4.70
CA SER A 26 -12.68 -15.05 -4.88
C SER A 26 -12.58 -14.36 -6.25
N LYS A 27 -13.73 -13.97 -6.79
CA LYS A 27 -13.87 -13.30 -8.08
C LYS A 27 -14.06 -11.80 -7.90
N TYR A 28 -13.47 -11.02 -8.79
CA TYR A 28 -13.46 -9.56 -8.74
C TYR A 28 -13.80 -8.99 -10.11
N ASP A 29 -14.69 -8.00 -10.12
CA ASP A 29 -14.86 -7.13 -11.28
C ASP A 29 -13.58 -6.35 -11.54
N MET A 30 -13.41 -5.93 -12.79
CA MET A 30 -12.20 -5.23 -13.23
C MET A 30 -11.94 -3.92 -12.49
N GLU A 31 -12.99 -3.17 -12.16
CA GLU A 31 -12.86 -1.93 -11.38
C GLU A 31 -12.33 -2.22 -9.97
N CYS A 32 -12.85 -3.25 -9.30
CA CYS A 32 -12.38 -3.68 -7.99
C CYS A 32 -10.97 -4.30 -8.04
N ALA A 33 -10.60 -4.88 -9.17
CA ALA A 33 -9.25 -5.37 -9.42
C ALA A 33 -8.27 -4.25 -9.83
N ASN A 34 -8.77 -3.03 -10.07
CA ASN A 34 -8.05 -1.86 -10.60
C ASN A 34 -7.26 -2.18 -11.88
N ILE A 35 -7.91 -2.87 -12.82
CA ILE A 35 -7.30 -3.30 -14.08
C ILE A 35 -8.14 -2.79 -15.25
N SER A 36 -7.50 -2.16 -16.23
CA SER A 36 -8.15 -1.73 -17.47
C SER A 36 -8.32 -2.92 -18.45
N HIS A 37 -9.24 -2.84 -19.40
CA HIS A 37 -9.42 -3.89 -20.42
C HIS A 37 -8.14 -4.14 -21.23
N LYS A 38 -7.40 -3.07 -21.55
CA LYS A 38 -6.10 -3.18 -22.24
C LYS A 38 -5.10 -3.98 -21.41
N SER A 39 -4.98 -3.66 -20.13
CA SER A 39 -4.10 -4.36 -19.19
C SER A 39 -4.53 -5.81 -18.99
N LEU A 40 -5.83 -6.10 -18.99
CA LEU A 40 -6.34 -7.47 -18.94
C LEU A 40 -5.90 -8.26 -20.18
N ASN A 41 -5.95 -7.69 -21.38
CA ASN A 41 -5.53 -8.39 -22.60
C ASN A 41 -4.02 -8.64 -22.66
N LEU A 42 -3.22 -7.72 -22.12
CA LEU A 42 -1.76 -7.83 -22.06
C LEU A 42 -1.26 -8.73 -20.91
N MET A 43 -2.12 -9.11 -19.97
CA MET A 43 -1.71 -9.88 -18.80
C MET A 43 -1.44 -11.35 -19.18
N GLU A 44 -0.17 -11.73 -19.21
CA GLU A 44 0.27 -13.09 -19.56
C GLU A 44 -0.17 -14.16 -18.55
N ARG A 45 -0.23 -13.80 -17.26
CA ARG A 45 -0.47 -14.75 -16.15
C ARG A 45 -1.63 -14.32 -15.26
N LYS A 46 -2.83 -14.30 -15.84
CA LYS A 46 -4.10 -14.01 -15.13
C LYS A 46 -4.36 -15.01 -14.00
N ASP A 47 -3.94 -16.26 -14.18
CA ASP A 47 -4.04 -17.36 -13.21
C ASP A 47 -3.22 -17.12 -11.94
N LYS A 48 -2.19 -16.28 -12.00
CA LYS A 48 -1.32 -15.92 -10.87
C LYS A 48 -1.71 -14.62 -10.19
N TRP A 49 -2.69 -13.90 -10.72
CA TRP A 49 -3.14 -12.65 -10.14
C TRP A 49 -3.66 -12.86 -8.71
N LYS A 50 -3.30 -11.95 -7.81
CA LYS A 50 -3.74 -11.96 -6.42
C LYS A 50 -4.52 -10.68 -6.14
N CYS A 51 -5.65 -10.80 -5.45
CA CYS A 51 -6.46 -9.64 -5.09
C CYS A 51 -5.75 -8.74 -4.07
N PRO A 52 -6.12 -7.45 -3.97
CA PRO A 52 -5.50 -6.51 -3.04
C PRO A 52 -5.47 -7.01 -1.59
N SER A 53 -6.56 -7.60 -1.10
CA SER A 53 -6.63 -8.16 0.25
C SER A 53 -5.58 -9.25 0.50
N CYS A 54 -5.37 -10.16 -0.45
CA CYS A 54 -4.36 -11.22 -0.34
C CYS A 54 -2.93 -10.70 -0.49
N VAL A 55 -2.73 -9.59 -1.19
CA VAL A 55 -1.42 -8.94 -1.33
C VAL A 55 -1.06 -8.20 -0.04
N CYS A 56 -2.01 -7.48 0.57
CA CYS A 56 -1.79 -6.71 1.80
C CYS A 56 -1.39 -7.57 3.01
N ILE A 57 -1.89 -8.81 3.10
CA ILE A 57 -1.54 -9.74 4.19
C ILE A 57 -0.21 -10.46 3.98
N GLN A 58 0.39 -10.40 2.78
CA GLN A 58 1.66 -11.08 2.54
C GLN A 58 2.78 -10.34 3.28
N PRO A 59 3.59 -11.07 4.07
CA PRO A 59 4.73 -10.46 4.74
C PRO A 59 5.65 -9.85 3.68
N LYS A 60 6.02 -8.58 3.88
CA LYS A 60 7.00 -7.92 3.03
C LYS A 60 8.33 -8.67 3.17
N LYS A 61 8.79 -9.28 2.08
CA LYS A 61 10.12 -9.90 2.04
C LYS A 61 11.17 -8.86 2.40
N GLY A 62 12.06 -9.18 3.34
CA GLY A 62 13.15 -8.29 3.77
C GLY A 62 12.98 -7.61 5.12
N ASN A 63 11.81 -7.74 5.78
CA ASN A 63 11.62 -7.16 7.12
C ASN A 63 11.94 -8.15 8.26
N VAL A 64 13.02 -8.93 8.10
CA VAL A 64 13.44 -9.97 9.07
C VAL A 64 13.96 -9.41 10.39
N ASN A 65 14.27 -8.11 10.45
CA ASN A 65 14.82 -7.45 11.63
C ASN A 65 13.78 -6.68 12.45
N THR A 66 12.48 -6.73 12.09
CA THR A 66 11.46 -6.15 12.96
C THR A 66 11.08 -7.20 14.01
N PRO A 67 11.34 -6.96 15.31
CA PRO A 67 10.98 -7.91 16.35
C PRO A 67 9.48 -8.20 16.31
N VAL A 68 9.12 -9.47 16.26
CA VAL A 68 7.73 -9.93 16.26
C VAL A 68 7.14 -9.57 17.62
N CYS A 69 6.18 -8.64 17.63
CA CYS A 69 5.40 -8.37 18.83
C CYS A 69 4.59 -9.63 19.16
N SER A 70 5.01 -10.35 20.19
CA SER A 70 4.38 -11.61 20.59
C SER A 70 2.99 -11.33 21.16
N THR A 71 1.95 -11.75 20.44
CA THR A 71 0.54 -11.66 20.84
C THR A 71 0.21 -12.45 22.11
N ALA A 72 1.15 -13.26 22.62
CA ALA A 72 0.99 -14.04 23.84
C ALA A 72 0.67 -13.19 25.09
N THR A 73 1.11 -11.93 25.14
CA THR A 73 0.84 -11.05 26.28
C THR A 73 -0.62 -10.55 26.32
N ILE A 74 -1.34 -10.56 25.20
CA ILE A 74 -2.74 -10.09 25.14
C ILE A 74 -3.71 -11.20 25.56
N ILE A 75 -3.45 -12.45 25.19
CA ILE A 75 -4.38 -13.56 25.45
C ILE A 75 -4.32 -14.02 26.92
N GLY A 76 -3.16 -13.93 27.58
CA GLY A 76 -3.00 -14.34 28.99
C GLY A 76 -3.74 -13.47 30.02
N ARG A 77 -4.32 -12.33 29.63
CA ARG A 77 -5.12 -11.47 30.52
C ARG A 77 -6.64 -11.67 30.40
N ILE A 78 -7.10 -12.50 29.45
CA ILE A 78 -8.54 -12.64 29.18
C ILE A 78 -9.15 -13.88 29.88
N THR A 79 -8.32 -14.81 30.37
CA THR A 79 -8.81 -16.14 30.84
C THR A 79 -9.17 -16.27 32.32
N GLU A 80 -9.24 -15.20 33.12
CA GLU A 80 -9.53 -15.35 34.57
C GLU A 80 -10.78 -14.63 35.11
N GLN A 81 -11.70 -14.14 34.27
CA GLN A 81 -12.98 -13.63 34.78
C GLN A 81 -14.16 -14.13 33.95
N GLU A 82 -14.64 -15.33 34.30
CA GLU A 82 -15.95 -15.81 33.89
C GLU A 82 -17.08 -15.10 34.67
N THR A 83 -18.21 -14.92 33.97
CA THR A 83 -19.57 -14.64 34.46
C THR A 83 -19.95 -13.19 34.83
N ASN A 84 -20.51 -12.46 33.86
CA ASN A 84 -21.88 -11.92 33.91
C ASN A 84 -22.20 -11.09 32.66
N ILE A 85 -23.36 -11.35 32.06
CA ILE A 85 -23.94 -10.63 30.92
C ILE A 85 -24.49 -9.28 31.42
N CYS A 86 -24.20 -8.15 30.78
CA CYS A 86 -25.19 -7.10 30.48
C CYS A 86 -24.63 -5.96 29.59
N THR A 87 -25.38 -5.65 28.54
CA THR A 87 -25.39 -4.44 27.71
C THR A 87 -25.00 -3.13 28.41
N LYS A 88 -23.96 -2.44 27.89
CA LYS A 88 -24.01 -1.11 27.22
C LYS A 88 -22.58 -0.63 26.90
N PRO A 89 -22.39 0.21 25.86
CA PRO A 89 -21.08 0.64 25.40
C PRO A 89 -20.54 1.71 26.37
N HIS A 90 -19.47 1.38 27.08
CA HIS A 90 -18.67 2.38 27.78
C HIS A 90 -17.34 2.48 27.04
N ASP A 91 -17.20 3.63 26.37
CA ASP A 91 -15.95 4.38 26.21
C ASP A 91 -14.74 3.72 26.88
N LEU A 92 -13.93 3.04 26.06
CA LEU A 92 -12.55 2.71 26.40
C LEU A 92 -11.70 3.30 25.30
N THR A 93 -11.20 4.48 25.64
CA THR A 93 -10.14 5.26 25.01
C THR A 93 -9.21 4.40 24.18
N TYR A 94 -9.28 4.62 22.86
CA TYR A 94 -8.28 4.15 21.91
C TYR A 94 -6.96 4.85 22.27
N ASP A 95 -6.05 4.12 22.89
CA ASP A 95 -4.70 4.62 23.17
C ASP A 95 -3.97 4.73 21.82
N ASP A 96 -4.01 5.91 21.24
CA ASP A 96 -3.51 6.30 19.90
C ASP A 96 -1.96 6.39 19.85
N ASN A 97 -1.27 5.56 20.63
CA ASN A 97 0.18 5.64 20.84
C ASN A 97 1.01 4.96 19.74
N ASN A 98 0.41 4.57 18.61
CA ASN A 98 1.13 3.97 17.47
C ASN A 98 1.40 4.98 16.32
N VAL A 99 1.24 6.28 16.57
CA VAL A 99 1.59 7.32 15.59
C VAL A 99 3.05 7.74 15.80
N THR A 100 3.92 7.39 14.86
CA THR A 100 5.26 7.99 14.79
C THR A 100 5.13 9.44 14.30
N GLN A 101 5.23 10.39 15.23
CA GLN A 101 5.28 11.81 14.88
C GLN A 101 6.62 12.11 14.20
N ARG A 102 6.59 12.41 12.90
CA ARG A 102 7.75 13.00 12.21
C ARG A 102 7.92 14.41 12.77
N ALA A 103 9.07 14.68 13.39
CA ALA A 103 9.42 16.01 13.85
C ALA A 103 9.26 17.03 12.70
N LYS A 104 8.32 17.96 12.83
CA LYS A 104 8.26 19.15 11.99
C LYS A 104 9.40 20.05 12.45
N ILE A 105 10.41 20.23 11.60
CA ILE A 105 11.41 21.27 11.79
C ILE A 105 10.65 22.61 11.68
N SER A 106 10.37 23.22 12.82
CA SER A 106 9.78 24.56 12.91
C SER A 106 10.84 25.58 12.50
N ARG A 107 10.64 26.21 11.33
CA ARG A 107 11.38 27.41 10.93
C ARG A 107 10.95 28.56 11.86
N PRO A 108 11.87 29.26 12.55
CA PRO A 108 11.49 30.40 13.38
C PRO A 108 10.97 31.54 12.50
N SER A 109 9.78 32.04 12.85
CA SER A 109 9.14 33.19 12.21
C SER A 109 9.63 34.47 12.88
N SER A 110 10.52 35.21 12.22
CA SER A 110 10.83 36.60 12.55
C SER A 110 10.42 37.48 11.38
N SER A 111 9.36 38.25 11.59
CA SER A 111 8.89 39.32 10.71
C SER A 111 9.85 40.50 10.73
N SER A 112 10.36 40.91 9.57
CA SER A 112 10.81 42.28 9.26
C SER A 112 10.97 42.42 7.75
N GLU A 113 10.28 43.39 7.16
CA GLU A 113 10.42 43.81 5.77
C GLU A 113 11.80 44.45 5.54
N GLN A 114 12.51 44.02 4.47
CA GLN A 114 13.36 44.87 3.64
C GLN A 114 13.96 44.08 2.44
N SER A 115 13.64 44.56 1.24
CA SER A 115 14.42 44.56 -0.04
C SER A 115 15.43 43.43 -0.35
N SER A 116 15.14 42.70 -1.44
CA SER A 116 15.96 41.97 -2.45
C SER A 116 17.45 41.67 -2.15
N PRO A 117 17.95 40.44 -2.43
CA PRO A 117 18.01 39.90 -3.79
C PRO A 117 17.73 38.40 -3.94
N VAL A 118 17.59 38.00 -5.21
CA VAL A 118 17.42 36.64 -5.73
C VAL A 118 18.43 35.67 -5.12
N GLY A 119 17.93 34.57 -4.56
CA GLY A 119 18.74 33.48 -3.99
C GLY A 119 18.04 32.15 -4.18
N GLU A 120 18.22 31.56 -5.36
CA GLU A 120 17.85 30.18 -5.69
C GLU A 120 18.65 29.22 -4.80
N ASN A 121 17.97 28.32 -4.08
CA ASN A 121 18.60 27.08 -3.63
C ASN A 121 17.55 25.98 -3.43
N SER A 122 16.98 25.54 -4.56
CA SER A 122 16.35 24.23 -4.72
C SER A 122 17.37 23.33 -5.42
N GLY A 123 18.26 22.71 -4.65
CA GLY A 123 19.31 21.81 -5.13
C GLY A 123 18.80 20.41 -5.52
N TYR A 124 17.67 20.32 -6.21
CA TYR A 124 17.39 19.21 -7.11
C TYR A 124 17.34 19.82 -8.49
N SER A 125 18.51 19.91 -9.11
CA SER A 125 18.64 20.24 -10.51
C SER A 125 17.72 19.31 -11.30
N ASN A 126 16.86 19.91 -12.12
CA ASN A 126 16.21 19.20 -13.22
C ASN A 126 17.31 18.60 -14.08
N ILE A 127 17.64 17.33 -13.85
CA ILE A 127 18.53 16.59 -14.73
C ILE A 127 17.76 16.52 -16.06
N PRO A 128 18.27 17.16 -17.13
CA PRO A 128 17.57 17.14 -18.40
C PRO A 128 17.47 15.68 -18.84
N TYR A 129 16.28 15.28 -19.28
CA TYR A 129 15.97 13.90 -19.70
C TYR A 129 17.01 13.34 -20.69
N SER A 130 17.64 14.21 -21.49
CA SER A 130 18.75 13.87 -22.37
C SER A 130 19.96 13.25 -21.65
N ALA A 131 20.33 13.76 -20.47
CA ALA A 131 21.48 13.24 -19.71
C ALA A 131 21.22 11.81 -19.21
N MET A 132 20.00 11.51 -18.74
CA MET A 132 19.63 10.15 -18.35
C MET A 132 19.60 9.18 -19.54
N LEU A 133 19.23 9.67 -20.73
CA LEU A 133 19.25 8.84 -21.94
C LEU A 133 20.67 8.50 -22.40
N ASP A 134 21.62 9.39 -22.20
CA ASP A 134 23.00 9.14 -22.60
C ASP A 134 23.69 8.13 -21.68
N ASP A 135 23.41 8.18 -20.37
CA ASP A 135 23.84 7.14 -19.43
C ASP A 135 23.23 5.76 -19.77
N LEU A 136 21.95 5.73 -20.13
CA LEU A 136 21.28 4.48 -20.54
C LEU A 136 21.87 3.90 -21.84
N LYS A 137 22.20 4.75 -22.81
CA LYS A 137 22.85 4.32 -24.06
C LYS A 137 24.26 3.79 -23.81
N LEU A 138 25.00 4.40 -22.88
CA LEU A 138 26.35 3.96 -22.53
C LEU A 138 26.30 2.57 -21.88
N PHE A 139 25.36 2.36 -20.96
CA PHE A 139 25.15 1.05 -20.32
C PHE A 139 24.77 -0.05 -21.32
N ILE A 140 23.89 0.25 -22.28
CA ILE A 140 23.53 -0.71 -23.34
C ILE A 140 24.73 -1.02 -24.25
N LYS A 141 25.59 -0.04 -24.55
CA LYS A 141 26.80 -0.27 -25.35
C LYS A 141 27.79 -1.20 -24.66
N GLU A 142 28.00 -1.07 -23.36
CA GLU A 142 28.89 -1.96 -22.60
C GLU A 142 28.38 -3.41 -22.59
N LEU A 143 27.06 -3.60 -22.49
CA LEU A 143 26.43 -4.92 -22.54
C LEU A 143 26.50 -5.60 -23.92
N LEU A 144 26.69 -4.85 -25.00
CA LEU A 144 26.76 -5.39 -26.36
C LEU A 144 28.19 -5.67 -26.83
N HIS A 145 29.20 -5.27 -26.06
CA HIS A 145 30.62 -5.51 -26.34
C HIS A 145 31.26 -6.57 -25.41
N THR A 146 30.44 -7.29 -24.64
CA THR A 146 30.82 -8.52 -23.90
C THR A 146 30.19 -9.73 -24.55
#